data_AF-A0A7C4T2C7-F1
#
_entry.id   AF-A0A7C4T2C7-F1
#
_cell.length_a   1.000
_cell.length_b   1.000
_cell.length_c   1.000
_cell.angle_alpha   90.00
_cell.angle_beta   90.00
_cell.angle_gamma   90.00
#
_symmetry.space_group_name_H-M   'P 1'
#
loop_
_entity.id
_entity.type
_entity.pdbx_description
1 polymer ?
#
loop_
_entity_poly.entity_id
_entity_poly.type
_entity_poly.pdbx_seq_one_letter_code
_entity_poly.pdbx_strand_id
1 'polypeptide(L)'
;MIAVVEETAKLAASIGGFVKGHGYKHLDIGMAVENFCLAATERGLGTCILGWFDEKHAKKAIGVPKTKQIPLLIALGYPVENFQTPEKKRRELSEIMSYNGYHRKNDMVTKEETEKK
;
A
#
# COMPACT_ATOMS: atom_id res chain seq x y z
N MET A 1 11.55 -12.62 7.61
CA MET A 1 10.61 -11.48 7.74
C MET A 1 11.40 -10.20 7.59
N ILE A 2 10.86 -9.21 6.90
CA ILE A 2 11.51 -7.94 6.59
C ILE A 2 10.70 -6.82 7.23
N ALA A 3 11.38 -5.91 7.94
CA ALA A 3 10.75 -4.74 8.53
C ALA A 3 11.03 -3.50 7.68
N VAL A 4 9.97 -2.81 7.26
CA VAL A 4 10.10 -1.50 6.60
C VAL A 4 10.15 -0.46 7.70
N VAL A 5 11.24 0.30 7.80
CA VAL A 5 11.40 1.31 8.86
C VAL A 5 11.33 2.70 8.25
N GLU A 6 10.33 3.48 8.66
CA GLU A 6 10.22 4.88 8.28
C GLU A 6 11.19 5.71 9.13
N GLU A 7 12.05 6.47 8.46
CA GLU A 7 12.80 7.55 9.10
C GLU A 7 12.00 8.85 9.05
N THR A 8 11.93 9.55 10.19
CA THR A 8 11.34 10.88 10.24
C THR A 8 12.11 11.82 9.33
N ALA A 9 11.41 12.36 8.33
CA ALA A 9 11.96 13.38 7.45
C ALA A 9 12.56 14.56 8.24
N LYS A 10 13.65 15.13 7.73
CA LYS A 10 14.27 16.35 8.28
C LYS A 10 13.19 17.42 8.47
N LEU A 11 13.26 18.17 9.58
CA LEU A 11 12.25 19.14 10.01
C LEU A 11 11.71 20.03 8.87
N ALA A 12 12.59 20.47 7.96
CA ALA A 12 12.23 21.27 6.78
C ALA A 12 11.25 20.56 5.82
N ALA A 13 11.46 19.27 5.54
CA ALA A 13 10.55 18.47 4.71
C ALA A 13 9.22 18.18 5.42
N SER A 14 9.24 18.10 6.75
CA SER A 14 8.03 17.93 7.55
C SER A 14 7.14 19.18 7.55
N ILE A 15 7.74 20.39 7.52
CA ILE A 15 7.01 21.67 7.41
C ILE A 15 6.40 21.81 6.01
N GLY A 16 7.14 21.47 4.94
CA GLY A 16 6.61 21.49 3.57
C GLY A 16 5.43 20.53 3.37
N GLY A 17 5.49 19.33 3.98
CA GLY A 17 4.39 18.36 3.97
C GLY A 17 3.16 18.83 4.74
N PHE A 18 3.35 19.50 5.88
CA PHE A 18 2.26 20.08 6.67
C PHE A 18 1.54 21.21 5.93
N VAL A 19 2.29 22.11 5.28
CA VAL A 19 1.72 23.21 4.48
C VAL A 19 0.92 22.70 3.29
N LYS A 20 1.31 21.56 2.70
CA LYS A 20 0.58 20.94 1.58
C LYS A 20 -0.48 19.91 1.98
N GLY A 21 -0.57 19.50 3.25
CA GLY A 21 -1.56 18.54 3.73
C GLY A 21 -1.46 17.12 3.13
N HIS A 22 -0.32 16.75 2.51
CA HIS A 22 -0.16 15.46 1.82
C HIS A 22 0.98 14.62 2.43
N GLY A 23 0.65 13.39 2.84
CA GLY A 23 1.60 12.42 3.39
C GLY A 23 2.38 11.66 2.32
N TYR A 24 3.31 12.32 1.62
CA TYR A 24 4.09 11.72 0.52
C TYR A 24 4.90 10.47 0.93
N LYS A 25 5.35 10.41 2.19
CA LYS A 25 6.18 9.31 2.69
C LYS A 25 5.54 7.94 2.50
N HIS A 26 4.23 7.83 2.71
CA HIS A 26 3.52 6.55 2.56
C HIS A 26 3.40 6.12 1.09
N LEU A 27 3.36 7.07 0.15
CA LEU A 27 3.41 6.77 -1.27
C LEU A 27 4.79 6.20 -1.65
N ASP A 28 5.86 6.84 -1.20
CA ASP A 28 7.23 6.37 -1.45
C ASP A 28 7.46 4.98 -0.86
N ILE A 29 7.00 4.76 0.38
CA ILE A 29 7.04 3.45 1.03
C ILE A 29 6.24 2.42 0.22
N GLY A 30 5.03 2.75 -0.23
CA GLY A 30 4.22 1.85 -1.04
C GLY A 30 4.91 1.44 -2.34
N MET A 31 5.48 2.40 -3.08
CA MET A 31 6.24 2.13 -4.31
C MET A 31 7.47 1.25 -4.05
N ALA A 32 8.23 1.54 -2.99
CA ALA A 32 9.41 0.76 -2.64
C ALA A 32 9.06 -0.69 -2.27
N VAL A 33 7.99 -0.87 -1.49
CA VAL A 33 7.51 -2.20 -1.08
C VAL A 33 6.98 -2.99 -2.27
N GLU A 34 6.21 -2.38 -3.16
CA GLU A 34 5.70 -3.05 -4.36
C GLU A 34 6.85 -3.50 -5.27
N ASN A 35 7.81 -2.61 -5.55
CA ASN A 35 9.00 -2.97 -6.35
C ASN A 35 9.79 -4.12 -5.71
N PHE A 36 9.95 -4.11 -4.39
CA PHE A 36 10.58 -5.20 -3.66
C PHE A 36 9.83 -6.54 -3.85
N CYS A 37 8.50 -6.52 -3.71
CA CYS A 37 7.66 -7.70 -3.88
C CYS A 37 7.70 -8.25 -5.32
N LEU A 38 7.69 -7.38 -6.33
CA LEU A 38 7.82 -7.77 -7.74
C LEU A 38 9.19 -8.39 -8.02
N ALA A 39 10.28 -7.81 -7.51
CA ALA A 39 11.64 -8.36 -7.66
C ALA A 39 11.83 -9.70 -6.93
N ALA A 40 11.18 -9.88 -5.77
CA ALA A 40 11.12 -11.17 -5.09
C ALA A 40 10.38 -12.22 -5.93
N THR A 41 9.23 -11.84 -6.51
CA THR A 41 8.42 -12.72 -7.36
C THR A 41 9.20 -13.18 -8.60
N GLU A 42 9.95 -12.27 -9.25
CA GLU A 42 10.84 -12.60 -10.37
C GLU A 42 11.87 -13.69 -10.00
N ARG A 43 12.30 -13.72 -8.74
CA ARG A 43 13.26 -14.70 -8.20
C ARG A 43 12.60 -15.97 -7.65
N GLY A 44 11.29 -16.15 -7.90
CA GLY A 44 10.53 -17.32 -7.42
C GLY A 44 10.18 -17.29 -5.93
N LEU A 45 10.32 -16.14 -5.27
CA LEU A 45 9.93 -15.96 -3.87
C LEU A 45 8.49 -15.43 -3.78
N GLY A 46 7.74 -15.96 -2.83
CA GLY A 46 6.44 -15.41 -2.43
C GLY A 46 6.59 -14.32 -1.37
N THR A 47 5.75 -13.30 -1.43
CA THR A 47 5.68 -12.23 -0.42
C THR A 47 4.29 -12.00 0.15
N CYS A 48 4.22 -11.57 1.40
CA CYS A 48 2.98 -11.10 2.05
C CYS A 48 3.25 -9.79 2.79
N ILE A 49 2.59 -8.70 2.35
CA ILE A 49 2.66 -7.39 2.99
C ILE A 49 1.67 -7.36 4.16
N LEU A 50 2.15 -7.04 5.35
CA LEU A 50 1.41 -7.03 6.61
C LEU A 50 1.33 -5.59 7.13
N GLY A 51 0.12 -5.03 7.12
CA GLY A 51 -0.18 -3.70 7.69
C GLY A 51 -0.84 -3.74 9.07
N TRP A 52 -1.24 -4.91 9.56
CA TRP A 52 -1.89 -5.06 10.86
C TRP A 52 -1.08 -6.00 11.75
N PHE A 53 -0.38 -5.44 12.73
CA PHE A 53 0.45 -6.15 13.70
C PHE A 53 0.71 -5.28 14.94
N ASP A 54 1.26 -5.87 16.00
CA ASP A 54 1.71 -5.11 17.17
C ASP A 54 3.08 -4.47 16.91
N GLU A 55 3.03 -3.21 16.50
CA GLU A 55 4.23 -2.43 16.17
C GLU A 55 5.16 -2.23 17.37
N LYS A 56 4.62 -2.09 18.59
CA LYS A 56 5.43 -1.89 19.81
C LYS A 56 6.26 -3.12 20.11
N HIS A 57 5.64 -4.29 20.02
CA HIS A 57 6.34 -5.57 20.18
C HIS A 57 7.34 -5.81 19.04
N ALA A 58 6.97 -5.51 17.80
CA ALA A 58 7.89 -5.61 16.66
C ALA A 58 9.14 -4.74 16.86
N LYS A 59 8.97 -3.46 17.23
CA LYS A 59 10.09 -2.55 17.52
C LYS A 59 11.01 -3.10 18.59
N LYS A 60 10.46 -3.62 19.69
CA LYS A 60 11.24 -4.22 20.78
C LYS A 60 12.01 -5.45 20.32
N ALA A 61 11.39 -6.31 19.52
CA ALA A 61 11.98 -7.57 19.07
C ALA A 61 13.22 -7.37 18.19
N ILE A 62 13.24 -6.32 17.35
CA ILE A 62 14.35 -6.04 16.41
C ILE A 62 15.15 -4.77 16.76
N GLY A 63 14.98 -4.22 17.96
CA GLY A 63 15.76 -3.08 18.43
C GLY A 63 15.50 -1.76 17.68
N VAL A 64 14.33 -1.57 17.06
CA VAL A 64 13.99 -0.32 16.38
C VAL A 64 13.67 0.76 17.43
N PRO A 65 14.31 1.95 17.37
CA PRO A 65 14.03 3.04 18.30
C PRO A 65 12.57 3.46 18.31
N LYS A 66 12.06 3.87 19.48
CA LYS A 66 10.67 4.33 19.65
C LYS A 66 10.30 5.55 18.78
N THR A 67 11.30 6.31 18.34
CA THR A 67 11.14 7.49 17.48
C THR A 67 10.87 7.17 16.02
N LYS A 68 11.14 5.92 15.59
CA LYS A 68 10.88 5.46 14.22
C LYS A 68 9.56 4.70 14.16
N GLN A 69 9.00 4.58 12.96
CA GLN A 69 7.80 3.79 12.70
C GLN A 69 8.13 2.57 11.83
N ILE A 70 7.37 1.51 12.01
CA ILE A 70 7.35 0.32 11.17
C ILE A 70 5.95 0.29 10.54
N PRO A 71 5.74 0.95 9.38
CA PRO A 71 4.43 0.99 8.74
C PRO A 71 4.01 -0.37 8.17
N LEU A 72 4.98 -1.20 7.76
CA LEU A 72 4.73 -2.48 7.11
C LEU A 72 5.77 -3.53 7.53
N LEU A 73 5.33 -4.77 7.65
CA LEU A 73 6.19 -5.96 7.66
C LEU A 73 5.97 -6.75 6.37
N ILE A 74 7.01 -7.45 5.90
CA ILE A 74 6.93 -8.31 4.71
C ILE A 74 7.38 -9.72 5.08
N ALA A 75 6.48 -10.69 4.92
CA ALA A 75 6.85 -12.11 4.89
C ALA A 75 7.45 -12.42 3.51
N LEU A 76 8.55 -13.18 3.47
CA LEU A 76 9.28 -13.56 2.26
C LEU A 76 9.75 -15.01 2.42
N GLY A 77 9.59 -15.82 1.38
CA GLY A 77 10.11 -17.19 1.35
C GLY A 77 9.78 -17.90 0.05
N TYR A 78 10.26 -19.14 -0.10
CA TYR A 78 9.86 -19.99 -1.21
C TYR A 78 8.46 -20.55 -0.95
N PRO A 79 7.52 -20.45 -1.91
CA PRO A 79 6.24 -21.12 -1.82
C PRO A 79 6.42 -22.64 -1.67
N VAL A 80 5.51 -23.29 -0.96
CA VAL A 80 5.49 -24.76 -0.88
C VAL A 80 5.19 -25.37 -2.26
N GLU A 81 5.62 -26.61 -2.48
CA GLU A 81 5.30 -27.31 -3.72
C GLU A 81 3.79 -27.35 -3.96
N ASN A 82 3.39 -27.14 -5.22
CA ASN A 82 1.98 -27.05 -5.65
C ASN A 82 1.17 -25.92 -5.01
N PHE A 83 1.82 -24.89 -4.43
CA PHE A 83 1.12 -23.71 -3.97
C PHE A 83 0.42 -23.01 -5.14
N GLN A 84 -0.92 -22.95 -5.08
CA GLN A 84 -1.73 -22.20 -6.03
C GLN A 84 -2.10 -20.85 -5.43
N THR A 85 -1.68 -19.77 -6.08
CA THR A 85 -2.11 -18.42 -5.70
C THR A 85 -3.63 -18.32 -5.91
N PRO A 86 -4.42 -18.01 -4.85
CA PRO A 86 -5.85 -17.88 -4.99
C PRO A 86 -6.21 -16.76 -5.97
N GLU A 87 -7.24 -16.99 -6.77
CA GLU A 87 -7.78 -15.95 -7.66
C GLU A 87 -8.25 -14.75 -6.82
N LYS A 88 -7.69 -13.57 -7.10
CA LYS A 88 -8.09 -12.33 -6.44
C LYS A 88 -9.24 -11.71 -7.21
N LYS A 89 -10.43 -11.69 -6.62
CA LYS A 89 -11.56 -10.89 -7.13
C LYS A 89 -11.21 -9.40 -7.02
N ARG A 90 -10.99 -8.74 -8.15
CA ARG A 90 -10.79 -7.29 -8.26
C ARG A 90 -12.09 -6.64 -8.73
N ARG A 91 -12.24 -5.34 -8.44
CA ARG A 91 -13.31 -4.54 -9.04
C ARG A 91 -13.06 -4.40 -10.54
N GLU A 92 -14.12 -4.24 -11.31
CA GLU A 92 -14.02 -3.96 -12.73
C GLU A 92 -13.30 -2.62 -12.95
N LEU A 93 -12.55 -2.49 -14.04
CA LEU A 93 -11.81 -1.24 -14.34
C LEU A 93 -12.76 -0.03 -14.41
N SER A 94 -13.97 -0.23 -14.95
CA SER A 94 -15.00 0.81 -15.02
C SER A 94 -15.48 1.33 -13.65
N GLU A 95 -15.20 0.60 -12.56
CA GLU A 95 -15.53 1.03 -11.20
C GLU A 95 -14.43 1.87 -10.53
N ILE A 96 -13.20 1.81 -11.05
CA ILE A 96 -12.01 2.42 -10.44
C ILE A 96 -11.26 3.37 -11.37
N MET A 97 -11.67 3.47 -12.64
CA MET A 97 -11.04 4.30 -13.66
C MET A 97 -12.11 5.19 -14.33
N SER A 98 -11.79 6.47 -14.48
CA SER A 98 -12.63 7.47 -15.17
C SER A 98 -11.76 8.39 -16.02
N TYR A 99 -12.32 8.93 -17.09
CA TYR A 99 -11.63 9.84 -18.01
C TYR A 99 -12.21 11.24 -17.86
N ASN A 100 -11.33 12.25 -17.88
CA ASN A 100 -11.69 13.68 -17.95
C ASN A 100 -12.61 14.21 -16.80
N GLY A 101 -12.87 13.41 -15.77
CA GLY A 101 -13.71 13.78 -14.64
C GLY A 101 -13.83 12.63 -13.63
N TYR A 102 -14.16 12.94 -12.37
CA TYR A 102 -14.40 11.93 -11.35
C TYR A 102 -15.86 11.46 -11.42
N HIS A 103 -16.06 10.22 -11.85
CA HIS A 103 -17.38 9.62 -12.02
C HIS A 103 -17.39 8.25 -11.34
N ARG A 104 -18.25 8.05 -10.33
CA ARG A 104 -18.57 6.68 -9.89
C ARG A 104 -19.66 6.11 -10.76
N LYS A 105 -19.67 4.78 -10.88
CA LYS A 105 -20.76 4.01 -11.49
C LYS A 105 -22.14 4.40 -10.93
N ASN A 106 -22.22 4.71 -9.64
CA ASN A 106 -23.45 5.17 -8.97
C ASN A 106 -23.87 6.61 -9.35
N ASP A 107 -22.96 7.43 -9.86
CA ASP A 107 -23.23 8.81 -10.28
C ASP A 107 -23.73 8.88 -11.74
N MET A 108 -23.63 7.78 -12.49
CA MET A 108 -24.14 7.66 -13.88
C MET A 108 -25.60 7.20 -13.91
N VAL A 109 -26.01 6.36 -12.96
CA VAL A 109 -27.42 5.90 -12.82
C VAL A 109 -28.36 7.09 -12.58
N THR A 110 -27.94 8.07 -11.79
CA THR A 110 -28.71 9.29 -11.53
C THR A 110 -28.80 10.23 -12.74
N LYS A 111 -27.83 10.18 -13.68
CA LYS A 111 -27.87 11.00 -14.90
C LYS A 111 -28.81 10.42 -15.95
N GLU A 112 -28.83 9.10 -16.16
CA GLU A 112 -29.77 8.46 -17.10
C GLU A 112 -31.24 8.60 -16.69
N GLU A 113 -31.54 8.69 -15.38
CA GLU A 113 -32.89 8.95 -14.89
C GLU A 113 -33.31 10.42 -15.02
N THR A 114 -32.35 11.35 -15.05
CA THR A 114 -32.63 12.80 -15.15
C THR A 114 -32.76 13.25 -16.61
N GLU A 115 -32.08 12.61 -17.56
CA GLU A 115 -32.21 12.92 -19.00
C GLU A 115 -33.42 12.24 -19.70
N LYS A 116 -34.10 11.31 -19.02
CA LYS A 116 -35.33 10.67 -19.51
C LYS A 116 -36.62 11.32 -18.98
N LYS A 117 -36.55 12.50 -18.37
CA LYS A 117 -37.71 13.24 -17.85
C LYS A 117 -37.91 14.57 -18.57
#